data_AF-X0A3S1-F1
#
_entry.id   AF-X0A3S1-F1
#
_cell.length_a   1.000
_cell.length_b   1.000
_cell.length_c   1.000
_cell.angle_alpha   90.00
_cell.angle_beta   90.00
_cell.angle_gamma   90.00
#
_symmetry.space_group_name_H-M   'P 1'
#
loop_
_entity.id
_entity.type
_entity.pdbx_description
1 polymer ?
#
loop_
_entity_poly.entity_id
_entity_poly.type
_entity_poly.pdbx_seq_one_letter_code
_entity_poly.pdbx_strand_id
1 'polypeptide(L)'
;MGLECRIMDTNDLEKVEAAIDERTKFVFTETISNPKFAVADLEGLSAITRRAKIPLIVDANFPAAGFFCQPARFGADIIIHSATKCIGGHRTTLGGVVIEGSQLQGEVLEGSCLQAAFSTPMALLVIYSITSTI
;
A
#
# COMPACT_ATOMS: atom_id res chain seq x y z
N MET A 1 -1.48 -16.68 -13.85
CA MET A 1 -1.82 -16.20 -12.50
C MET A 1 -3.16 -15.46 -12.40
N GLY A 2 -4.04 -15.43 -13.42
CA GLY A 2 -5.47 -15.08 -13.26
C GLY A 2 -5.83 -13.67 -12.76
N LEU A 3 -4.84 -12.77 -12.58
CA LEU A 3 -5.01 -11.41 -12.09
C LEU A 3 -5.00 -10.43 -13.26
N GLU A 4 -5.90 -9.44 -13.21
CA GLU A 4 -5.95 -8.31 -14.13
C GLU A 4 -5.47 -7.05 -13.39
N CYS A 5 -4.56 -6.29 -13.99
CA CYS A 5 -4.10 -5.01 -13.45
C CYS A 5 -4.49 -3.88 -14.41
N ARG A 6 -5.24 -2.91 -13.91
CA ARG A 6 -5.63 -1.70 -14.65
C ARG A 6 -4.74 -0.55 -14.19
N ILE A 7 -3.85 -0.06 -15.06
CA ILE A 7 -2.88 0.98 -14.74
C ILE A 7 -3.40 2.32 -15.28
N MET A 8 -3.51 3.31 -14.41
CA MET A 8 -3.93 4.67 -14.74
C MET A 8 -3.29 5.69 -13.78
N ASP A 9 -3.47 6.98 -14.06
CA ASP A 9 -3.08 8.03 -13.12
C ASP A 9 -4.02 7.99 -11.92
N THR A 10 -3.47 7.80 -10.72
CA THR A 10 -4.26 7.71 -9.48
C THR A 10 -4.82 9.06 -9.04
N ASN A 11 -4.34 10.16 -9.60
CA ASN A 11 -4.91 11.49 -9.38
C ASN A 11 -6.07 11.82 -10.34
N ASP A 12 -6.34 10.97 -11.34
CA ASP A 12 -7.55 11.04 -12.16
C ASP A 12 -8.67 10.24 -11.47
N LEU A 13 -9.24 10.84 -10.43
CA LEU A 13 -10.22 10.19 -9.55
C LEU A 13 -11.46 9.67 -10.29
N GLU A 14 -11.90 10.37 -11.34
CA GLU A 14 -13.02 9.95 -12.18
C GLU A 14 -12.69 8.66 -12.93
N LYS A 15 -11.49 8.55 -13.51
CA LYS A 15 -11.05 7.31 -14.15
C LYS A 15 -10.89 6.17 -13.16
N VAL A 16 -10.36 6.45 -11.97
CA VAL A 16 -10.23 5.43 -10.92
C VAL A 16 -11.62 4.90 -10.53
N GLU A 17 -12.59 5.78 -10.27
CA GLU A 17 -13.95 5.38 -9.91
C GLU A 17 -14.64 4.61 -11.04
N ALA A 18 -14.50 5.07 -12.30
CA ALA A 18 -15.08 4.40 -13.46
C ALA A 18 -14.46 3.02 -13.75
N ALA A 19 -13.23 2.78 -13.30
CA ALA A 19 -12.53 1.51 -13.50
C ALA A 19 -12.86 0.46 -12.44
N ILE A 20 -13.57 0.81 -11.37
CA ILE A 20 -13.94 -0.13 -10.31
C ILE A 20 -15.18 -0.92 -10.74
N ASP A 21 -15.08 -2.25 -10.65
CA ASP A 21 -16.15 -3.21 -10.95
C ASP A 21 -16.23 -4.29 -9.85
N GLU A 22 -17.15 -5.25 -9.99
CA GLU A 22 -17.33 -6.36 -9.05
C GLU A 22 -16.11 -7.30 -8.91
N ARG A 23 -15.18 -7.23 -9.88
CA ARG A 23 -13.94 -8.04 -9.87
C ARG A 23 -12.78 -7.30 -9.20
N THR A 24 -12.93 -6.01 -8.95
CA THR A 24 -11.91 -5.18 -8.32
C THR A 24 -11.75 -5.58 -6.85
N LYS A 25 -10.51 -5.85 -6.42
CA LYS A 25 -10.20 -6.32 -5.06
C LYS A 25 -9.46 -5.32 -4.19
N PHE A 26 -8.82 -4.31 -4.78
CA PHE A 26 -8.11 -3.25 -4.07
C PHE A 26 -7.73 -2.14 -5.05
N VAL A 27 -7.38 -0.98 -4.51
CA VAL A 27 -6.67 0.09 -5.24
C VAL A 27 -5.27 0.22 -4.64
N PHE A 28 -4.26 0.40 -5.50
CA PHE A 28 -2.87 0.57 -5.08
C PHE A 28 -2.35 1.93 -5.56
N THR A 29 -1.65 2.67 -4.70
CA THR A 29 -0.97 3.91 -5.07
C THR A 29 0.32 4.10 -4.28
N GLU A 30 1.19 4.99 -4.76
CA GLU A 30 2.36 5.49 -4.02
C GLU A 30 2.03 6.87 -3.44
N THR A 31 2.47 7.15 -2.21
CA THR A 31 2.37 8.50 -1.61
C THR A 31 2.98 9.58 -2.50
N ILE A 32 4.15 9.30 -3.06
CA ILE A 32 4.85 10.10 -4.06
C ILE A 32 5.36 9.13 -5.12
N SER A 33 4.90 9.29 -6.35
CA SER A 33 5.25 8.39 -7.45
C SER A 33 6.69 8.57 -7.94
N ASN A 34 7.30 7.48 -8.40
CA ASN A 34 8.59 7.50 -9.10
C ASN A 34 8.37 7.20 -10.59
N PRO A 35 8.97 7.96 -11.55
CA PRO A 35 9.93 9.07 -11.40
C PRO A 35 9.33 10.47 -11.45
N LYS A 36 8.01 10.59 -11.56
CA LYS A 36 7.34 11.89 -11.80
C LYS A 36 7.16 12.74 -10.53
N PHE A 37 7.36 12.16 -9.35
CA PHE A 37 7.14 12.81 -8.04
C PHE A 37 5.73 13.39 -7.87
N ALA A 38 4.73 12.81 -8.53
CA ALA A 38 3.34 13.20 -8.32
C ALA A 38 2.89 12.71 -6.93
N VAL A 39 2.30 13.61 -6.16
CA VAL A 39 1.70 13.33 -4.85
C VAL A 39 0.31 12.75 -5.09
N ALA A 40 -0.01 11.63 -4.46
CA ALA A 40 -1.33 11.01 -4.58
C ALA A 40 -2.37 11.72 -3.69
N ASP A 41 -3.58 11.92 -4.22
CA ASP A 41 -4.75 12.33 -3.44
C ASP A 41 -5.30 11.13 -2.64
N LEU A 42 -4.69 10.89 -1.47
CA LEU A 42 -5.06 9.77 -0.60
C LEU A 42 -6.49 9.89 -0.05
N GLU A 43 -6.97 11.10 0.22
CA GLU A 43 -8.32 11.32 0.76
C GLU A 43 -9.38 11.05 -0.30
N GLY A 44 -9.17 11.55 -1.53
CA GLY A 44 -10.02 11.27 -2.68
C GLY A 44 -10.08 9.79 -3.01
N LEU A 45 -8.92 9.12 -3.05
CA LEU A 45 -8.84 7.68 -3.25
C LEU A 45 -9.54 6.89 -2.13
N SER A 46 -9.32 7.26 -0.87
CA SER A 46 -9.97 6.61 0.28
C SER A 46 -11.50 6.77 0.23
N ALA A 47 -12.00 7.93 -0.21
CA ALA A 47 -13.42 8.15 -0.37
C ALA A 47 -14.03 7.22 -1.43
N ILE A 48 -13.34 7.01 -2.56
CA ILE A 48 -13.78 6.09 -3.63
C ILE A 48 -13.75 4.64 -3.13
N THR A 49 -12.63 4.19 -2.57
CA THR A 49 -12.47 2.79 -2.15
C THR A 49 -13.44 2.40 -1.05
N ARG A 50 -13.75 3.33 -0.12
CA ARG A 50 -14.79 3.12 0.90
C ARG A 50 -16.19 2.94 0.32
N ARG A 51 -16.58 3.75 -0.67
CA ARG A 51 -17.88 3.58 -1.36
C ARG A 51 -17.97 2.22 -2.03
N ALA A 52 -16.87 1.79 -2.65
CA ALA A 52 -16.74 0.50 -3.30
C ALA A 52 -16.51 -0.68 -2.34
N LYS A 53 -16.29 -0.43 -1.04
CA LYS A 53 -15.98 -1.44 -0.01
C LYS A 53 -14.76 -2.30 -0.36
N ILE A 54 -13.73 -1.69 -0.93
CA ILE A 54 -12.44 -2.33 -1.25
C ILE A 54 -11.32 -1.60 -0.49
N PRO A 55 -10.19 -2.26 -0.21
CA PRO A 55 -9.08 -1.64 0.51
C PRO A 55 -8.25 -0.71 -0.39
N LEU A 56 -7.76 0.37 0.20
CA LEU A 56 -6.71 1.23 -0.34
C LEU A 56 -5.33 0.81 0.20
N ILE A 57 -4.46 0.35 -0.69
CA ILE A 57 -3.08 -0.02 -0.40
C ILE A 57 -2.15 1.12 -0.82
N VAL A 58 -1.28 1.56 0.08
CA VAL A 58 -0.39 2.71 -0.14
C VAL A 58 1.06 2.35 0.11
N ASP A 59 1.93 2.56 -0.89
CA ASP A 59 3.37 2.58 -0.70
C ASP A 59 3.81 3.94 -0.13
N ALA A 60 4.46 3.91 1.04
CA ALA A 60 4.92 5.09 1.77
C ALA A 60 6.44 5.16 1.93
N ASN A 61 7.19 4.74 0.90
CA ASN A 61 8.64 4.80 0.87
C ASN A 61 9.21 6.22 0.87
N PHE A 62 8.78 7.03 -0.10
CA PHE A 62 9.31 8.38 -0.34
C PHE A 62 9.23 9.36 0.84
N PRO A 63 8.14 9.43 1.62
CA PRO A 63 8.03 10.35 2.76
C PRO A 63 8.80 9.86 3.98
N ALA A 64 10.05 9.41 3.78
CA ALA A 64 10.94 8.84 4.77
C ALA A 64 10.26 7.74 5.62
N ALA A 65 9.74 6.72 4.94
CA ALA A 65 9.06 5.59 5.57
C ALA A 65 7.92 6.00 6.52
N GLY A 66 7.10 6.98 6.09
CA GLY A 66 5.93 7.42 6.84
C GLY A 66 6.20 8.53 7.87
N PHE A 67 7.44 9.04 7.97
CA PHE A 67 7.78 10.11 8.90
C PHE A 67 7.10 11.45 8.54
N PHE A 68 7.12 11.81 7.25
CA PHE A 68 6.56 13.09 6.79
C PHE A 68 5.08 13.02 6.38
N CYS A 69 4.62 11.84 5.98
CA CYS A 69 3.24 11.59 5.59
C CYS A 69 2.83 10.25 6.17
N GLN A 70 1.76 10.23 6.97
CA GLN A 70 1.23 9.01 7.57
C GLN A 70 -0.05 8.62 6.83
N PRO A 71 0.00 7.71 5.82
CA PRO A 71 -1.16 7.39 4.98
C PRO A 71 -2.40 6.94 5.76
N ALA A 72 -2.19 6.32 6.93
CA ALA A 72 -3.26 5.92 7.84
C ALA A 72 -4.17 7.09 8.23
N ARG A 73 -3.63 8.31 8.35
CA ARG A 73 -4.41 9.52 8.65
C ARG A 73 -5.30 9.96 7.51
N PHE A 74 -4.96 9.57 6.28
CA PHE A 74 -5.68 9.91 5.06
C PHE A 74 -6.55 8.75 4.54
N GLY A 75 -6.70 7.69 5.34
CA GLY A 75 -7.59 6.58 5.03
C GLY A 75 -6.99 5.47 4.19
N ALA A 76 -5.68 5.27 4.26
CA ALA A 76 -5.05 4.05 3.79
C ALA A 76 -5.37 2.86 4.71
N ASP A 77 -5.75 1.75 4.09
CA ASP A 77 -6.13 0.51 4.76
C ASP A 77 -4.92 -0.41 4.95
N ILE A 78 -4.00 -0.43 3.98
CA ILE A 78 -2.75 -1.18 4.04
C ILE A 78 -1.62 -0.25 3.63
N ILE A 79 -0.54 -0.22 4.41
CA ILE A 79 0.63 0.60 4.15
C ILE A 79 1.82 -0.31 3.96
N ILE A 80 2.55 -0.09 2.87
CA ILE A 80 3.72 -0.89 2.51
C ILE A 80 4.96 0.01 2.51
N HIS A 81 6.04 -0.52 3.07
CA HIS A 81 7.37 0.07 2.99
C HIS A 81 8.39 -0.96 2.52
N SER A 82 9.35 -0.50 1.73
CA SER A 82 10.62 -1.16 1.52
C SER A 82 11.56 -0.79 2.67
N ALA A 83 11.78 -1.74 3.57
CA ALA A 83 12.75 -1.60 4.64
C ALA A 83 14.18 -1.42 4.10
N THR A 84 14.46 -1.82 2.86
CA THR A 84 15.74 -1.57 2.17
C THR A 84 16.11 -0.09 2.08
N LYS A 85 15.11 0.80 2.01
CA LYS A 85 15.28 2.21 1.68
C LYS A 85 15.62 3.03 2.92
N CYS A 86 14.79 3.99 3.29
CA CYS A 86 15.05 4.90 4.40
C CYS A 86 15.09 4.20 5.77
N ILE A 87 14.37 3.08 5.93
CA ILE A 87 14.36 2.30 7.19
C ILE A 87 15.72 1.64 7.42
N GLY A 88 16.21 0.90 6.43
CA GLY A 88 17.49 0.21 6.48
C GLY A 88 18.67 1.15 6.33
N GLY A 89 18.54 2.21 5.51
CA GLY A 89 19.44 3.36 5.39
C GLY A 89 20.83 3.09 4.82
N HIS A 90 21.33 1.87 4.93
CA HIS A 90 22.73 1.51 4.70
C HIS A 90 22.95 0.71 3.40
N ARG A 91 21.88 0.37 2.65
CA ARG A 91 21.93 -0.41 1.39
C ARG A 91 22.56 -1.80 1.51
N THR A 92 22.62 -2.36 2.72
CA THR A 92 23.20 -3.68 3.00
C THR A 92 22.16 -4.78 3.22
N THR A 93 20.89 -4.42 3.32
CA THR A 93 19.82 -5.34 3.74
C THR A 93 18.58 -5.08 2.89
N LEU A 94 17.92 -6.17 2.48
CA LEU A 94 16.62 -6.09 1.83
C LEU A 94 15.52 -6.39 2.84
N GLY A 95 14.39 -5.70 2.72
CA GLY A 95 13.24 -6.04 3.53
C GLY A 95 11.99 -5.27 3.14
N GLY A 96 10.86 -5.74 3.64
CA GLY A 96 9.55 -5.14 3.50
C GLY A 96 8.88 -5.02 4.88
N VAL A 97 8.09 -3.96 5.03
CA VAL A 97 7.18 -3.77 6.16
C VAL A 97 5.79 -3.62 5.57
N VAL A 98 4.83 -4.33 6.15
CA VAL A 98 3.42 -4.08 5.86
C VAL A 98 2.70 -3.78 7.17
N ILE A 99 1.90 -2.72 7.15
CA ILE A 99 1.15 -2.19 8.29
C ILE A 99 -0.32 -2.16 7.89
N GLU A 100 -1.18 -2.71 8.74
CA GLU A 100 -2.63 -2.58 8.60
C GLU A 100 -3.10 -1.26 9.24
N GLY A 101 -3.89 -0.48 8.50
CA GLY A 101 -4.52 0.74 8.97
C GLY A 101 -5.79 0.44 9.77
N SER A 102 -6.05 1.23 10.81
CA SER A 102 -7.15 0.99 11.77
C SER A 102 -8.58 1.22 11.24
N GLN A 103 -8.76 1.41 9.93
CA GLN A 103 -10.04 1.81 9.33
C GLN A 103 -10.69 0.74 8.44
N LEU A 104 -10.06 -0.42 8.27
CA LEU A 104 -10.66 -1.57 7.60
C LEU A 104 -11.86 -2.10 8.40
N GLN A 105 -13.04 -2.13 7.78
CA GLN A 105 -14.20 -2.83 8.33
C GLN A 105 -14.03 -4.35 8.08
N GLY A 106 -14.15 -5.13 9.15
CA GLY A 106 -13.57 -6.48 9.35
C GLY A 106 -13.97 -7.63 8.42
N GLU A 107 -14.68 -7.41 7.31
CA GLU A 107 -15.06 -8.48 6.38
C GLU A 107 -14.11 -8.63 5.17
N VAL A 108 -13.30 -7.61 4.84
CA VAL A 108 -12.51 -7.59 3.60
C VAL A 108 -11.32 -8.57 3.63
N LEU A 109 -10.82 -8.92 4.82
CA LEU A 109 -9.65 -9.77 4.96
C LEU A 109 -9.98 -11.27 5.12
N GLU A 110 -11.21 -11.64 5.50
CA GLU A 110 -11.59 -13.04 5.68
C GLU A 110 -11.53 -13.82 4.36
N GLY A 111 -10.62 -14.80 4.28
CA GLY A 111 -10.44 -15.69 3.13
C GLY A 111 -9.51 -15.16 2.03
N SER A 112 -8.89 -13.99 2.20
CA SER A 112 -7.94 -13.43 1.23
C SER A 112 -6.52 -13.97 1.41
N CYS A 113 -5.71 -13.99 0.34
CA CYS A 113 -4.28 -14.33 0.41
C CYS A 113 -3.49 -13.43 1.38
N LEU A 114 -4.05 -12.25 1.69
CA LEU A 114 -3.52 -11.29 2.66
C LEU A 114 -3.67 -11.86 4.10
N GLN A 115 -4.74 -12.56 4.44
CA GLN A 115 -4.91 -13.15 5.79
C GLN A 115 -3.82 -14.17 6.16
N ALA A 116 -3.31 -14.92 5.18
CA ALA A 116 -2.20 -15.85 5.40
C ALA A 116 -0.87 -15.12 5.72
N ALA A 117 -0.72 -13.86 5.31
CA ALA A 117 0.41 -13.01 5.67
C ALA A 117 0.17 -12.21 6.97
N PHE A 118 -1.09 -11.91 7.33
CA PHE A 118 -1.45 -10.96 8.39
C PHE A 118 -2.09 -11.56 9.66
N SER A 119 -2.02 -12.87 9.88
CA SER A 119 -2.60 -13.54 11.06
C SER A 119 -1.93 -13.22 12.41
N THR A 120 -1.05 -12.22 12.47
CA THR A 120 -0.48 -11.69 13.71
C THR A 120 -0.82 -10.21 13.86
N PRO A 121 -1.43 -9.79 14.99
CA PRO A 121 -1.67 -8.38 15.26
C PRO A 121 -0.33 -7.75 15.64
N MET A 122 0.38 -7.21 14.64
CA MET A 122 1.50 -6.25 14.69
C MET A 122 2.35 -6.44 13.43
N ALA A 123 2.60 -5.35 12.70
CA ALA A 123 3.44 -5.22 11.51
C ALA A 123 4.28 -6.46 11.14
N LEU A 124 3.90 -7.16 10.06
CA LEU A 124 4.74 -8.21 9.52
C LEU A 124 5.99 -7.56 8.89
N LEU A 125 7.11 -7.66 9.60
CA LEU A 125 8.43 -7.25 9.15
C LEU A 125 9.10 -8.45 8.48
N VAL A 126 9.15 -8.46 7.15
CA VAL A 126 9.88 -9.48 6.39
C VAL A 126 11.25 -8.89 6.03
N ILE A 127 12.27 -9.17 6.86
CA ILE A 127 13.66 -8.82 6.57
C ILE A 127 14.36 -10.02 5.94
N TYR A 128 14.89 -9.85 4.73
CA TYR A 128 15.84 -10.77 4.12
C TYR A 128 17.22 -10.09 4.05
N SER A 129 18.12 -10.47 4.96
CA SER A 129 19.52 -10.08 4.83
C SER A 129 20.17 -10.89 3.72
N ILE A 130 20.28 -10.31 2.52
CA ILE A 130 21.26 -10.79 1.55
C ILE A 130 22.59 -10.13 1.94
N THR A 131 23.37 -10.81 2.78
CA THR A 131 24.79 -10.51 2.89
C THR A 131 25.41 -10.80 1.54
N SER A 132 25.59 -9.77 0.72
CA SER A 132 26.47 -9.83 -0.44
C SER A 132 27.88 -9.98 0.10
N THR A 133 28.36 -11.22 0.21
CA THR A 133 29.79 -11.49 0.31
C THR A 133 30.40 -11.00 -0.99
N ILE A 134 31.08 -9.86 -0.94
CA ILE A 134 32.08 -9.48 -1.97
C ILE A 134 33.35 -10.26 -1.63
#